data_AF-A0A2N2GQS8-F1
#
_entry.id   AF-A0A2N2GQS8-F1
#
_cell.length_a   1.000
_cell.length_b   1.000
_cell.length_c   1.000
_cell.angle_alpha   90.00
_cell.angle_beta   90.00
_cell.angle_gamma   90.00
#
_symmetry.space_group_name_H-M   'P 1'
#
loop_
_entity.id
_entity.type
_entity.pdbx_description
1 polymer ?
#
loop_
_entity_poly.entity_id
_entity_poly.type
_entity_poly.pdbx_seq_one_letter_code
_entity_poly.pdbx_strand_id
1 'polypeptide(L)'
;MLRLIGFPWYMSDKRDFMLYRQNSLEVLPTIPDCTVDMIFADPPYFLSNGGSTCQSGKRVAVHKGEWDQSSGATENHEFNLNWLRECKRILKPDGTMFVSGTHHVIFSIGFAMQQLDMKILNDITWFKVNPPPNLACRYFTHATESIIWAAPSPQSRHYFDYHAMKEENGGKQMQSIWSIQSPRKHEKRFGRHPTQKPLELLMRIVRASTRPGDLVLDPFSGSGTTGIACALLDRRFMGIELDPEYLGIAKQRYLTLDEELHVEERAKSFRKPAPLAARTLKAPSPEAPGLFDGIKTPGLFPDAGGPDGKSDDDDKSPQPTLF
;
A
#
# COMPACT_ATOMS: atom_id res chain seq x y z
N MET A 1 16.65 5.89 22.42
CA MET A 1 17.43 6.18 21.19
C MET A 1 17.81 4.84 20.59
N LEU A 2 17.33 4.51 19.40
CA LEU A 2 17.60 3.23 18.72
C LEU A 2 19.12 3.11 18.49
N ARG A 3 19.77 2.08 19.06
CA ARG A 3 21.17 1.75 18.77
C ARG A 3 21.20 0.79 17.57
N LEU A 4 21.05 1.34 16.37
CA LEU A 4 21.27 0.60 15.13
C LEU A 4 22.77 0.48 14.87
N ILE A 5 23.21 -0.59 14.19
CA ILE A 5 24.61 -0.69 13.75
C ILE A 5 24.78 0.29 12.58
N GLY A 6 25.36 1.46 12.88
CA GLY A 6 25.68 2.49 11.89
C GLY A 6 24.80 3.73 11.96
N PHE A 7 25.38 4.87 11.59
CA PHE A 7 24.63 6.11 11.43
C PHE A 7 23.81 6.07 10.13
N PRO A 8 22.59 6.64 10.11
CA PRO A 8 21.82 6.74 8.88
C PRO A 8 22.63 7.49 7.81
N TRP A 9 22.52 7.04 6.56
CA TRP A 9 23.11 7.72 5.40
C TRP A 9 22.51 9.13 5.24
N TYR A 10 21.22 9.26 5.55
CA TYR A 10 20.54 10.54 5.66
C TYR A 10 19.51 10.50 6.80
N MET A 11 19.41 11.60 7.54
CA MET A 11 18.40 11.82 8.56
C MET A 11 17.94 13.27 8.49
N SER A 12 16.64 13.50 8.42
CA SER A 12 16.05 14.83 8.49
C SER A 12 16.27 15.47 9.86
N ASP A 13 16.21 16.81 9.92
CA ASP A 13 16.34 17.55 11.19
C ASP A 13 15.24 17.18 12.20
N LYS A 14 14.02 16.95 11.70
CA LYS A 14 12.87 16.46 12.47
C LYS A 14 13.01 15.01 12.93
N ARG A 15 13.99 14.26 12.38
CA ARG A 15 14.22 12.82 12.61
C ARG A 15 13.00 11.94 12.29
N ASP A 16 12.12 12.44 11.43
CA ASP A 16 10.95 11.76 10.91
C ASP A 16 11.22 11.02 9.60
N PHE A 17 12.39 11.23 8.98
CA PHE A 17 12.78 10.60 7.74
C PHE A 17 14.24 10.15 7.80
N MET A 18 14.45 8.84 7.83
CA MET A 18 15.77 8.21 7.90
C MET A 18 15.98 7.27 6.72
N LEU A 19 17.17 7.32 6.13
CA LEU A 19 17.61 6.41 5.09
C LEU A 19 18.93 5.72 5.48
N TYR A 20 19.01 4.41 5.29
CA TYR A 20 20.18 3.59 5.55
C TYR A 20 20.70 3.02 4.23
N ARG A 21 22.00 3.23 3.97
CA ARG A 21 22.70 2.65 2.83
C ARG A 21 23.33 1.32 3.22
N GLN A 22 22.58 0.23 3.15
CA GLN A 22 23.08 -1.09 3.53
C GLN A 22 22.18 -2.22 3.02
N ASN A 23 22.68 -3.46 3.06
CA ASN A 23 21.88 -4.65 2.87
C ASN A 23 20.80 -4.78 3.95
N SER A 24 19.55 -5.01 3.58
CA SER A 24 18.44 -5.15 4.52
C SER A 24 18.64 -6.34 5.47
N LEU A 25 19.24 -7.44 5.01
CA LEU A 25 19.56 -8.60 5.86
C LEU A 25 20.60 -8.28 6.93
N GLU A 26 21.40 -7.23 6.76
CA GLU A 26 22.36 -6.78 7.77
C GLU A 26 21.76 -5.75 8.73
N VAL A 27 20.84 -4.90 8.25
CA VAL A 27 20.22 -3.84 9.08
C VAL A 27 19.09 -4.39 9.95
N LEU A 28 18.21 -5.22 9.39
CA LEU A 28 17.02 -5.72 10.08
C LEU A 28 17.35 -6.39 11.44
N PRO A 29 18.38 -7.26 11.56
CA PRO A 29 18.78 -7.85 12.84
C PRO A 29 19.21 -6.85 13.91
N THR A 30 19.55 -5.62 13.52
CA THR A 30 20.04 -4.57 14.43
C THR A 30 18.91 -3.72 15.02
N ILE A 31 17.73 -3.78 14.39
CA ILE A 31 16.53 -3.10 14.89
C ILE A 31 16.01 -3.90 16.09
N PRO A 32 15.76 -3.27 17.26
CA PRO A 32 15.18 -3.97 18.41
C PRO A 32 13.79 -4.53 18.11
N ASP A 33 13.44 -5.61 18.81
CA ASP A 33 12.11 -6.23 18.77
C ASP A 33 11.00 -5.19 19.01
N CYS A 34 9.83 -5.41 18.42
CA CYS A 34 8.62 -4.64 18.72
C CYS A 34 8.78 -3.11 18.58
N THR A 35 9.54 -2.65 17.58
CA THR A 35 9.85 -1.23 17.36
C THR A 35 8.93 -0.58 16.33
N VAL A 36 8.60 -1.30 15.26
CA VAL A 36 7.97 -0.75 14.05
C VAL A 36 6.46 -0.97 14.08
N ASP A 37 5.69 0.05 13.66
CA ASP A 37 4.23 -0.02 13.60
C ASP A 37 3.75 -0.64 12.30
N MET A 38 4.38 -0.28 11.18
CA MET A 38 4.03 -0.81 9.87
C MET A 38 5.26 -1.03 8.98
N ILE A 39 5.26 -2.13 8.22
CA ILE A 39 6.28 -2.41 7.20
C ILE A 39 5.64 -2.45 5.83
N PHE A 40 6.20 -1.73 4.86
CA PHE A 40 5.91 -1.98 3.44
C PHE A 40 7.15 -2.59 2.80
N ALA A 41 7.00 -3.66 2.03
CA ALA A 41 8.11 -4.27 1.30
C ALA A 41 7.74 -4.53 -0.17
N ASP A 42 8.62 -4.10 -1.07
CA ASP A 42 8.62 -4.45 -2.50
C ASP A 42 9.94 -5.19 -2.81
N PRO A 43 10.07 -6.47 -2.43
CA PRO A 43 11.33 -7.21 -2.52
C PRO A 43 11.79 -7.44 -3.97
N PRO A 44 13.06 -7.83 -4.19
CA PRO A 44 13.52 -8.39 -5.46
C PRO A 44 12.58 -9.47 -6.01
N TYR A 45 12.43 -9.51 -7.35
CA TYR A 45 11.56 -10.49 -8.01
C TYR A 45 12.36 -11.67 -8.61
N PHE A 46 13.69 -11.64 -8.50
CA PHE A 46 14.62 -12.64 -9.04
C PHE A 46 14.46 -12.86 -10.55
N LEU A 47 14.21 -11.78 -11.30
CA LEU A 47 13.86 -11.81 -12.73
C LEU A 47 15.07 -11.69 -13.65
N SER A 48 16.28 -11.55 -13.13
CA SER A 48 17.50 -11.48 -13.95
C SER A 48 17.89 -12.89 -14.40
N ASN A 49 17.13 -13.41 -15.37
CA ASN A 49 17.24 -14.75 -15.93
C ASN A 49 17.43 -14.73 -17.47
N GLY A 50 17.87 -13.60 -18.04
CA GLY A 50 18.12 -13.45 -19.48
C GLY A 50 16.86 -13.29 -20.34
N GLY A 51 15.68 -13.13 -19.73
CA GLY A 51 14.42 -12.86 -20.43
C GLY A 51 14.34 -11.44 -21.02
N SER A 52 13.29 -11.15 -21.78
CA SER A 52 13.04 -9.82 -22.37
C SER A 52 11.69 -9.25 -21.98
N THR A 53 11.62 -7.98 -21.57
CA THR A 53 10.40 -7.21 -21.30
C THR A 53 10.13 -6.16 -22.39
N CYS A 54 8.97 -5.51 -22.33
CA CYS A 54 8.61 -4.37 -23.17
C CYS A 54 8.76 -3.06 -22.38
N GLN A 55 9.59 -2.15 -22.85
CA GLN A 55 9.70 -0.79 -22.33
C GLN A 55 9.53 0.19 -23.50
N SER A 56 8.53 1.08 -23.40
CA SER A 56 8.22 2.06 -24.45
C SER A 56 8.02 1.44 -25.85
N GLY A 57 7.40 0.26 -25.91
CA GLY A 57 7.12 -0.45 -27.18
C GLY A 57 8.32 -1.19 -27.78
N LYS A 58 9.47 -1.22 -27.09
CA LYS A 58 10.68 -1.94 -27.53
C LYS A 58 10.96 -3.12 -26.61
N ARG A 59 11.47 -4.21 -27.20
CA ARG A 59 11.98 -5.37 -26.45
C ARG A 59 13.32 -4.99 -25.80
N VAL A 60 13.41 -5.16 -24.49
CA VAL A 60 14.61 -4.89 -23.68
C VAL A 60 14.88 -6.09 -22.78
N ALA A 61 16.14 -6.45 -22.57
CA ALA A 61 16.51 -7.51 -21.65
C ALA A 61 16.09 -7.15 -20.21
N VAL A 62 15.64 -8.15 -19.45
CA VAL A 62 15.35 -8.01 -18.02
C VAL A 62 16.66 -8.22 -17.27
N HIS A 63 17.41 -7.12 -17.09
CA HIS A 63 18.53 -7.06 -16.15
C HIS A 63 18.21 -5.99 -15.11
N LYS A 64 17.78 -6.42 -13.92
CA LYS A 64 17.46 -5.50 -12.81
C LYS A 64 18.61 -5.31 -11.83
N GLY A 65 19.64 -6.15 -11.90
CA GLY A 65 20.88 -6.09 -11.12
C GLY A 65 21.39 -7.49 -10.77
N GLU A 66 22.62 -7.62 -10.26
CA GLU A 66 23.15 -8.91 -9.80
C GLU A 66 22.38 -9.46 -8.58
N TRP A 67 21.82 -8.57 -7.75
CA TRP A 67 20.96 -8.88 -6.60
C TRP A 67 19.59 -9.48 -6.97
N ASP A 68 19.24 -9.50 -8.27
CA ASP A 68 17.97 -10.02 -8.80
C ASP A 68 18.18 -11.30 -9.63
N GLN A 69 19.34 -11.96 -9.51
CA GLN A 69 19.60 -13.27 -10.12
C GLN A 69 19.00 -14.40 -9.26
N SER A 70 18.19 -15.27 -9.86
CA SER A 70 17.62 -16.43 -9.17
C SER A 70 18.69 -17.51 -8.98
N SER A 71 18.84 -18.00 -7.74
CA SER A 71 19.66 -19.18 -7.44
C SER A 71 18.85 -20.49 -7.45
N GLY A 72 17.52 -20.38 -7.51
CA GLY A 72 16.59 -21.51 -7.49
C GLY A 72 15.35 -21.17 -6.66
N ALA A 73 14.26 -21.92 -6.84
CA ALA A 73 13.01 -21.64 -6.11
C ALA A 73 13.19 -21.78 -4.58
N THR A 74 14.02 -22.73 -4.14
CA THR A 74 14.33 -22.98 -2.73
C THR A 74 15.12 -21.82 -2.12
N GLU A 75 16.20 -21.39 -2.77
CA GLU A 75 17.08 -20.32 -2.31
C GLU A 75 16.33 -18.98 -2.28
N ASN A 76 15.52 -18.70 -3.31
CA ASN A 76 14.67 -17.51 -3.33
C ASN A 76 13.64 -17.54 -2.19
N HIS A 77 13.10 -18.71 -1.87
CA HIS A 77 12.18 -18.88 -0.76
C HIS A 77 12.87 -18.72 0.61
N GLU A 78 14.08 -19.27 0.78
CA GLU A 78 14.88 -19.09 1.99
C GLU A 78 15.25 -17.62 2.22
N PHE A 79 15.64 -16.91 1.17
CA PHE A 79 15.84 -15.46 1.22
C PHE A 79 14.59 -14.75 1.75
N ASN A 80 13.43 -15.07 1.17
CA ASN A 80 12.15 -14.49 1.56
C ASN A 80 11.81 -14.75 3.02
N LEU A 81 11.96 -16.00 3.44
CA LEU A 81 11.72 -16.43 4.82
C LEU A 81 12.62 -15.69 5.81
N ASN A 82 13.89 -15.44 5.45
CA ASN A 82 14.86 -14.81 6.35
C ASN A 82 14.53 -13.35 6.65
N TRP A 83 14.27 -12.52 5.64
CA TRP A 83 13.92 -11.13 5.90
C TRP A 83 12.52 -11.00 6.52
N LEU A 84 11.56 -11.86 6.14
CA LEU A 84 10.23 -11.88 6.75
C LEU A 84 10.29 -12.22 8.24
N ARG A 85 11.17 -13.14 8.65
CA ARG A 85 11.38 -13.49 10.06
C ARG A 85 11.82 -12.30 10.89
N GLU A 86 12.79 -11.53 10.38
CA GLU A 86 13.24 -10.30 11.04
C GLU A 86 12.15 -9.23 11.03
N CYS A 87 11.43 -9.05 9.92
CA CYS A 87 10.28 -8.15 9.86
C CYS A 87 9.20 -8.51 10.89
N LYS A 88 8.90 -9.81 11.08
CA LYS A 88 7.97 -10.26 12.14
C LYS A 88 8.49 -9.91 13.54
N ARG A 89 9.78 -10.09 13.82
CA ARG A 89 10.41 -9.79 15.12
C ARG A 89 10.34 -8.29 15.47
N ILE A 90 10.62 -7.42 14.49
CA ILE A 90 10.70 -5.97 14.72
C ILE A 90 9.34 -5.28 14.73
N LEU A 91 8.30 -5.90 14.16
CA LEU A 91 6.93 -5.39 14.27
C LEU A 91 6.46 -5.42 15.72
N LYS A 92 5.78 -4.36 16.14
CA LYS A 92 5.01 -4.36 17.39
C LYS A 92 3.94 -5.46 17.36
N PRO A 93 3.47 -5.94 18.52
CA PRO A 93 2.45 -7.01 18.59
C PRO A 93 1.18 -6.72 17.77
N ASP A 94 0.76 -5.46 17.71
CA ASP A 94 -0.39 -4.98 16.95
C ASP A 94 0.00 -4.23 15.66
N GLY A 95 1.27 -4.34 15.25
CA GLY A 95 1.75 -3.79 13.99
C GLY A 95 1.30 -4.63 12.79
N THR A 96 1.66 -4.19 11.58
CA THR A 96 1.28 -4.90 10.36
C THR A 96 2.31 -4.76 9.24
N MET A 97 2.28 -5.66 8.26
CA MET A 97 3.09 -5.52 7.05
C MET A 97 2.28 -5.72 5.78
N PHE A 98 2.72 -5.03 4.73
CA PHE A 98 2.26 -5.17 3.37
C PHE A 98 3.43 -5.58 2.49
N VAL A 99 3.29 -6.67 1.75
CA VAL A 99 4.32 -7.14 0.82
C VAL A 99 3.73 -7.20 -0.59
N SER A 100 4.30 -6.40 -1.49
CA SER A 100 3.89 -6.37 -2.89
C SER A 100 4.70 -7.37 -3.72
N GLY A 101 4.09 -7.92 -4.75
CA GLY A 101 4.76 -8.84 -5.64
C GLY A 101 3.96 -9.18 -6.88
N THR A 102 4.65 -9.76 -7.85
CA THR A 102 4.01 -10.51 -8.94
C THR A 102 4.00 -12.00 -8.62
N HIS A 103 3.38 -12.81 -9.48
CA HIS A 103 3.35 -14.27 -9.35
C HIS A 103 4.74 -14.92 -9.19
N HIS A 104 5.83 -14.26 -9.63
CA HIS A 104 7.19 -14.75 -9.49
C HIS A 104 7.68 -14.82 -8.03
N VAL A 105 7.12 -14.00 -7.14
CA VAL A 105 7.58 -13.91 -5.74
C VAL A 105 6.44 -14.08 -4.72
N ILE A 106 5.23 -13.63 -5.06
CA ILE A 106 4.16 -13.48 -4.05
C ILE A 106 3.69 -14.81 -3.47
N PHE A 107 3.76 -15.91 -4.23
CA PHE A 107 3.41 -17.24 -3.71
C PHE A 107 4.41 -17.73 -2.66
N SER A 108 5.71 -17.50 -2.90
CA SER A 108 6.75 -17.80 -1.91
C SER A 108 6.58 -16.93 -0.66
N ILE A 109 6.22 -15.66 -0.82
CA ILE A 109 5.98 -14.75 0.31
C ILE A 109 4.80 -15.22 1.15
N GLY A 110 3.66 -15.52 0.51
CA GLY A 110 2.47 -16.00 1.21
C GLY A 110 2.74 -17.29 1.98
N PHE A 111 3.45 -18.24 1.36
CA PHE A 111 3.85 -19.49 2.03
C PHE A 111 4.82 -19.25 3.19
N ALA A 112 5.83 -18.38 3.02
CA ALA A 112 6.75 -18.02 4.09
C ALA A 112 6.04 -17.35 5.28
N MET A 113 5.07 -16.47 5.03
CA MET A 113 4.24 -15.88 6.09
C MET A 113 3.43 -16.93 6.86
N GLN A 114 2.89 -17.94 6.18
CA GLN A 114 2.19 -19.05 6.83
C GLN A 114 3.14 -19.89 7.69
N GLN A 115 4.34 -20.22 7.19
CA GLN A 115 5.36 -20.95 7.95
C GLN A 115 5.81 -20.18 9.20
N LEU A 116 5.79 -18.86 9.13
CA LEU A 116 6.10 -17.97 10.26
C LEU A 116 4.92 -17.77 11.21
N ASP A 117 3.78 -18.45 11.04
CA ASP A 117 2.55 -18.24 11.85
C ASP A 117 2.13 -16.76 11.91
N MET A 118 2.09 -16.13 10.73
CA MET A 118 1.55 -14.79 10.58
C MET A 118 0.07 -14.85 10.18
N LYS A 119 -0.69 -13.85 10.63
CA LYS A 119 -2.11 -13.72 10.27
C LYS A 119 -2.25 -12.95 8.97
N ILE A 120 -2.44 -13.65 7.86
CA ILE A 120 -2.81 -13.00 6.59
C ILE A 120 -4.24 -12.46 6.73
N LEU A 121 -4.40 -11.17 6.48
CA LEU A 121 -5.66 -10.43 6.61
C LEU A 121 -6.37 -10.33 5.26
N ASN A 122 -5.63 -9.93 4.22
CA ASN A 122 -6.13 -9.87 2.85
C ASN A 122 -5.00 -10.11 1.84
N ASP A 123 -5.37 -10.68 0.69
CA ASP A 123 -4.66 -10.47 -0.57
C ASP A 123 -5.38 -9.35 -1.33
N ILE A 124 -4.63 -8.30 -1.66
CA ILE A 124 -5.10 -7.09 -2.33
C ILE A 124 -4.53 -7.07 -3.74
N THR A 125 -5.40 -6.95 -4.73
CA THR A 125 -5.02 -6.81 -6.13
C THR A 125 -4.90 -5.33 -6.50
N TRP A 126 -3.69 -4.89 -6.81
CA TRP A 126 -3.49 -3.62 -7.51
C TRP A 126 -3.75 -3.83 -9.00
N PHE A 127 -4.87 -3.29 -9.50
CA PHE A 127 -5.21 -3.24 -10.92
C PHE A 127 -4.62 -1.98 -11.57
N LYS A 128 -3.68 -2.19 -12.49
CA LYS A 128 -3.05 -1.15 -13.31
C LYS A 128 -4.02 -0.79 -14.43
N VAL A 129 -4.62 0.39 -14.33
CA VAL A 129 -5.62 0.87 -15.31
C VAL A 129 -5.06 0.95 -16.74
N ASN A 130 -3.78 1.27 -16.89
CA ASN A 130 -3.09 1.36 -18.18
C ASN A 130 -1.80 0.51 -18.17
N PRO A 131 -1.90 -0.82 -18.24
CA PRO A 131 -0.72 -1.68 -18.20
C PRO A 131 0.04 -1.64 -19.54
N PRO A 132 1.37 -1.84 -19.54
CA PRO A 132 2.12 -2.00 -20.79
C PRO A 132 1.55 -3.17 -21.61
N PRO A 133 1.40 -3.02 -22.94
CA PRO A 133 0.84 -4.09 -23.78
C PRO A 133 1.78 -5.30 -23.81
N ASN A 134 1.19 -6.51 -23.81
CA ASN A 134 1.94 -7.73 -24.03
C ASN A 134 2.26 -7.90 -25.53
N LEU A 135 3.51 -7.61 -25.91
CA LEU A 135 3.97 -7.75 -27.30
C LEU A 135 4.14 -9.20 -27.76
N ALA A 136 4.18 -10.18 -26.84
CA ALA A 136 4.33 -11.57 -27.23
C ALA A 136 3.03 -12.19 -27.73
N CYS A 137 1.86 -11.65 -27.35
CA CYS A 137 0.53 -12.16 -27.71
C CYS A 137 0.30 -13.66 -27.42
N ARG A 138 1.08 -14.26 -26.52
CA ARG A 138 0.99 -15.70 -26.16
C ARG A 138 0.25 -15.97 -24.86
N TYR A 139 -0.05 -14.92 -24.09
CA TYR A 139 -0.68 -14.99 -22.77
C TYR A 139 -1.29 -13.63 -22.43
N PHE A 140 -2.08 -13.57 -21.35
CA PHE A 140 -2.74 -12.35 -20.91
C PHE A 140 -1.75 -11.22 -20.59
N THR A 141 -2.18 -9.98 -20.78
CA THR A 141 -1.41 -8.80 -20.38
C THR A 141 -1.31 -8.72 -18.86
N HIS A 142 -0.11 -8.54 -18.32
CA HIS A 142 0.10 -8.32 -16.89
C HIS A 142 -0.47 -6.98 -16.44
N ALA A 143 -1.73 -7.00 -16.01
CA ALA A 143 -2.48 -5.83 -15.57
C ALA A 143 -2.54 -5.70 -14.04
N THR A 144 -2.02 -6.67 -13.29
CA THR A 144 -2.15 -6.71 -11.83
C THR A 144 -0.83 -6.98 -11.12
N GLU A 145 -0.73 -6.49 -9.88
CA GLU A 145 0.21 -6.95 -8.86
C GLU A 145 -0.58 -7.33 -7.60
N SER A 146 -0.08 -8.29 -6.84
CA SER A 146 -0.68 -8.72 -5.57
C SER A 146 0.03 -8.03 -4.41
N ILE A 147 -0.70 -7.80 -3.33
CA ILE A 147 -0.21 -7.20 -2.09
C ILE A 147 -0.80 -8.01 -0.94
N ILE A 148 0.05 -8.74 -0.21
CA ILE A 148 -0.39 -9.48 0.97
C ILE A 148 -0.31 -8.54 2.18
N TRP A 149 -1.44 -8.36 2.86
CA TRP A 149 -1.55 -7.66 4.14
C TRP A 149 -1.57 -8.69 5.28
N ALA A 150 -0.65 -8.59 6.23
CA ALA A 150 -0.53 -9.54 7.33
C ALA A 150 -0.19 -8.87 8.67
N ALA A 151 -0.60 -9.50 9.76
CA ALA A 151 -0.21 -9.15 11.12
C ALA A 151 0.79 -10.19 11.68
N PRO A 152 1.66 -9.83 12.65
CA PRO A 152 2.78 -10.68 13.08
C PRO A 152 2.34 -11.97 13.80
N SER A 153 1.10 -12.05 14.27
CA SER A 153 0.56 -13.25 14.92
C SER A 153 -0.98 -13.35 14.76
N PRO A 154 -1.58 -14.54 14.95
CA PRO A 154 -3.03 -14.72 14.98
C PRO A 154 -3.74 -13.87 16.06
N GLN A 155 -3.05 -13.57 17.16
CA GLN A 155 -3.58 -12.81 18.30
C GLN A 155 -3.49 -11.29 18.11
N SER A 156 -2.81 -10.83 17.06
CA SER A 156 -2.60 -9.41 16.79
C SER A 156 -3.92 -8.65 16.61
N ARG A 157 -4.01 -7.48 17.28
CA ARG A 157 -5.10 -6.51 17.17
C ARG A 157 -4.71 -5.37 16.24
N HIS A 158 -4.30 -5.73 15.03
CA HIS A 158 -3.90 -4.80 13.97
C HIS A 158 -4.86 -3.60 13.85
N TYR A 159 -4.28 -2.43 13.61
CA TYR A 159 -5.05 -1.24 13.34
C TYR A 159 -5.53 -1.20 11.88
N PHE A 160 -6.81 -0.87 11.70
CA PHE A 160 -7.40 -0.62 10.39
C PHE A 160 -8.36 0.58 10.48
N ASP A 161 -8.06 1.66 9.77
CA ASP A 161 -8.94 2.82 9.68
C ASP A 161 -10.07 2.57 8.68
N TYR A 162 -11.05 1.79 9.13
CA TYR A 162 -12.24 1.46 8.34
C TYR A 162 -13.01 2.71 7.90
N HIS A 163 -13.06 3.76 8.72
CA HIS A 163 -13.79 4.98 8.39
C HIS A 163 -13.11 5.75 7.26
N ALA A 164 -11.78 5.93 7.33
CA ALA A 164 -11.02 6.56 6.25
C ALA A 164 -11.13 5.76 4.94
N MET A 165 -11.07 4.44 5.00
CA MET A 165 -11.21 3.59 3.81
C MET A 165 -12.62 3.64 3.23
N LYS A 166 -13.65 3.74 4.07
CA LYS A 166 -15.04 3.90 3.63
C LYS A 166 -15.27 5.27 2.99
N GLU A 167 -14.69 6.32 3.56
CA GLU A 167 -14.75 7.68 3.01
C GLU A 167 -14.07 7.75 1.63
N GLU A 168 -12.86 7.19 1.51
CA GLU A 168 -12.10 7.17 0.26
C GLU A 168 -12.86 6.40 -0.86
N ASN A 169 -13.63 5.38 -0.50
CA ASN A 169 -14.45 4.62 -1.43
C ASN A 169 -15.91 5.14 -1.54
N GLY A 170 -16.12 6.45 -1.37
CA GLY A 170 -17.41 7.09 -1.61
C GLY A 170 -18.53 6.64 -0.67
N GLY A 171 -18.20 6.36 0.58
CA GLY A 171 -19.14 5.90 1.61
C GLY A 171 -19.42 4.40 1.58
N LYS A 172 -18.74 3.62 0.74
CA LYS A 172 -18.86 2.14 0.66
C LYS A 172 -17.63 1.48 1.27
N GLN A 173 -17.74 0.22 1.70
CA GLN A 173 -16.59 -0.53 2.20
C GLN A 173 -15.50 -0.61 1.12
N MET A 174 -14.24 -0.37 1.49
CA MET A 174 -13.11 -0.55 0.57
C MET A 174 -12.96 -2.03 0.22
N GLN A 175 -12.81 -2.31 -1.08
CA GLN A 175 -12.63 -3.67 -1.58
C GLN A 175 -11.13 -4.01 -1.69
N SER A 176 -10.81 -5.29 -1.84
CA SER A 176 -9.44 -5.75 -2.06
C SER A 176 -8.94 -5.59 -3.50
N ILE A 177 -9.70 -4.93 -4.39
CA ILE A 177 -9.28 -4.63 -5.76
C ILE A 177 -9.12 -3.12 -5.90
N TRP A 178 -7.89 -2.67 -6.14
CA TRP A 178 -7.54 -1.26 -6.20
C TRP A 178 -7.13 -0.85 -7.60
N SER A 179 -7.99 -0.07 -8.25
CA SER A 179 -7.73 0.52 -9.57
C SER A 179 -6.87 1.78 -9.42
N ILE A 180 -5.55 1.63 -9.55
CA ILE A 180 -4.59 2.73 -9.39
C ILE A 180 -3.68 2.81 -10.61
N GLN A 181 -3.43 4.03 -11.09
CA GLN A 181 -2.54 4.27 -12.24
C GLN A 181 -1.08 3.96 -11.90
N SER A 182 -0.30 3.55 -12.90
CA SER A 182 1.16 3.49 -12.75
C SER A 182 1.76 4.88 -12.50
N PRO A 183 2.97 4.99 -11.88
CA PRO A 183 3.49 6.28 -11.48
C PRO A 183 3.68 7.21 -12.67
N ARG A 184 3.15 8.43 -12.54
CA ARG A 184 3.12 9.46 -13.59
C ARG A 184 4.50 10.12 -13.76
N LYS A 185 4.65 10.95 -14.79
CA LYS A 185 5.92 11.66 -15.08
C LYS A 185 6.39 12.54 -13.92
N HIS A 186 5.48 13.26 -13.25
CA HIS A 186 5.84 14.16 -12.15
C HIS A 186 6.41 13.42 -10.94
N GLU A 187 5.96 12.19 -10.67
CA GLU A 187 6.50 11.34 -9.60
C GLU A 187 7.95 10.89 -9.86
N LYS A 188 8.44 11.09 -11.08
CA LYS A 188 9.79 10.71 -11.55
C LYS A 188 10.67 11.94 -11.83
N ARG A 189 10.30 13.12 -11.30
CA ARG A 189 10.98 14.40 -11.60
C ARG A 189 12.46 14.45 -11.20
N PHE A 190 12.89 13.63 -10.24
CA PHE A 190 14.27 13.59 -9.73
C PHE A 190 15.10 12.40 -10.20
N GLY A 191 14.55 11.56 -11.07
CA GLY A 191 15.20 10.32 -11.49
C GLY A 191 14.19 9.18 -11.68
N ARG A 192 14.61 8.09 -12.31
CA ARG A 192 13.75 6.95 -12.63
C ARG A 192 14.23 5.70 -11.90
N HIS A 193 13.41 5.20 -10.99
CA HIS A 193 13.53 3.83 -10.51
C HIS A 193 12.67 2.90 -11.40
N PRO A 194 13.19 1.74 -11.86
CA PRO A 194 12.50 0.89 -12.82
C PRO A 194 11.15 0.36 -12.30
N THR A 195 11.05 0.11 -10.99
CA THR A 195 9.87 -0.46 -10.33
C THR A 195 9.22 0.47 -9.32
N GLN A 196 9.39 1.80 -9.46
CA GLN A 196 8.74 2.75 -8.56
C GLN A 196 7.24 2.46 -8.43
N LYS A 197 6.76 2.31 -7.19
CA LYS A 197 5.32 2.18 -6.89
C LYS A 197 4.62 3.55 -6.93
N PRO A 198 3.33 3.62 -7.30
CA PRO A 198 2.59 4.88 -7.33
C PRO A 198 2.42 5.46 -5.93
N LEU A 199 2.56 6.78 -5.77
CA LEU A 199 2.35 7.44 -4.48
C LEU A 199 0.94 7.18 -3.91
N GLU A 200 -0.09 7.19 -4.76
CA GLU A 200 -1.48 6.91 -4.36
C GLU A 200 -1.64 5.55 -3.67
N LEU A 201 -0.94 4.53 -4.16
CA LEU A 201 -0.99 3.19 -3.58
C LEU A 201 -0.44 3.20 -2.15
N LEU A 202 0.73 3.83 -1.95
CA LEU A 202 1.38 3.88 -0.64
C LEU A 202 0.62 4.79 0.33
N MET A 203 0.05 5.89 -0.14
CA MET A 203 -0.83 6.75 0.66
C MET A 203 -2.03 5.98 1.20
N ARG A 204 -2.71 5.18 0.37
CA ARG A 204 -3.82 4.32 0.81
C ARG A 204 -3.37 3.33 1.87
N ILE A 205 -2.28 2.61 1.62
CA ILE A 205 -1.74 1.61 2.55
C ILE A 205 -1.40 2.25 3.91
N VAL A 206 -0.63 3.33 3.92
CA VAL A 206 -0.20 4.01 5.15
C VAL A 206 -1.42 4.56 5.89
N ARG A 207 -2.34 5.24 5.19
CA ARG A 207 -3.57 5.79 5.81
C ARG A 207 -4.46 4.70 6.41
N ALA A 208 -4.59 3.56 5.73
CA ALA A 208 -5.44 2.46 6.18
C ALA A 208 -4.94 1.79 7.46
N SER A 209 -3.63 1.79 7.72
CA SER A 209 -3.00 0.86 8.66
C SER A 209 -2.12 1.51 9.73
N THR A 210 -2.01 2.84 9.75
CA THR A 210 -1.18 3.58 10.72
C THR A 210 -1.88 4.82 11.26
N ARG A 211 -1.37 5.38 12.35
CA ARG A 211 -1.77 6.66 12.94
C ARG A 211 -0.64 7.70 12.79
N PRO A 212 -0.93 9.01 12.89
CA PRO A 212 0.12 10.03 12.96
C PRO A 212 1.15 9.70 14.04
N GLY A 213 2.44 9.86 13.72
CA GLY A 213 3.58 9.55 14.58
C GLY A 213 4.08 8.11 14.56
N ASP A 214 3.30 7.17 14.01
CA ASP A 214 3.71 5.77 13.85
C ASP A 214 4.98 5.66 13.00
N LEU A 215 5.80 4.66 13.30
CA LEU A 215 7.02 4.37 12.56
C LEU A 215 6.75 3.34 11.47
N VAL A 216 6.99 3.76 10.22
CA VAL A 216 6.94 2.93 9.02
C VAL A 216 8.35 2.56 8.57
N LEU A 217 8.58 1.28 8.30
CA LEU A 217 9.83 0.77 7.72
C LEU A 217 9.60 0.27 6.29
N ASP A 218 10.56 0.54 5.41
CA ASP A 218 10.66 -0.09 4.10
C ASP A 218 12.06 -0.70 3.91
N PRO A 219 12.20 -2.04 3.94
CA PRO A 219 13.49 -2.72 3.79
C PRO A 219 14.03 -2.71 2.36
N PHE A 220 13.22 -2.30 1.37
CA PHE A 220 13.58 -2.26 -0.05
C PHE A 220 13.13 -0.91 -0.65
N SER A 221 13.57 0.17 -0.02
CA SER A 221 12.93 1.48 -0.16
C SER A 221 13.05 2.13 -1.54
N GLY A 222 14.04 1.74 -2.35
CA GLY A 222 14.21 2.23 -3.72
C GLY A 222 14.22 3.76 -3.77
N SER A 223 13.37 4.35 -4.61
CA SER A 223 13.23 5.81 -4.71
C SER A 223 12.41 6.47 -3.57
N GLY A 224 12.11 5.75 -2.49
CA GLY A 224 11.55 6.28 -1.26
C GLY A 224 10.06 6.62 -1.29
N THR A 225 9.25 6.02 -2.18
CA THR A 225 7.81 6.35 -2.28
C THR A 225 7.07 6.14 -0.95
N THR A 226 7.38 5.08 -0.21
CA THR A 226 6.80 4.82 1.12
C THR A 226 7.08 5.97 2.07
N GLY A 227 8.30 6.49 2.08
CA GLY A 227 8.67 7.63 2.92
C GLY A 227 7.97 8.94 2.52
N ILE A 228 7.77 9.19 1.23
CA ILE A 228 6.99 10.35 0.77
C ILE A 228 5.54 10.26 1.23
N ALA A 229 4.93 9.07 1.17
CA ALA A 229 3.59 8.86 1.71
C ALA A 229 3.54 9.08 3.24
N CYS A 230 4.58 8.63 3.96
CA CYS A 230 4.68 8.85 5.40
C CYS A 230 4.77 10.34 5.75
N ALA A 231 5.63 11.10 5.06
CA ALA A 231 5.79 12.53 5.28
C ALA A 231 4.48 13.31 5.03
N LEU A 232 3.74 12.98 3.96
CA LEU A 232 2.43 13.57 3.65
C LEU A 232 1.33 13.25 4.67
N LEU A 233 1.52 12.17 5.44
CA LEU A 233 0.55 11.70 6.43
C LEU A 233 1.06 11.88 7.86
N ASP A 234 2.12 12.63 8.12
CA ASP A 234 2.68 12.81 9.47
C ASP A 234 3.09 11.48 10.16
N ARG A 235 3.65 10.53 9.41
CA ARG A 235 4.26 9.30 9.93
C ARG A 235 5.78 9.41 9.88
N ARG A 236 6.46 8.72 10.81
CA ARG A 236 7.91 8.60 10.78
C ARG A 236 8.31 7.47 9.83
N PHE A 237 9.43 7.64 9.14
CA PHE A 237 9.89 6.72 8.12
C PHE A 237 11.34 6.29 8.32
N MET A 238 11.58 4.99 8.09
CA MET A 238 12.90 4.40 7.96
C MET A 238 12.96 3.60 6.65
N GLY A 239 13.85 3.99 5.73
CA GLY A 239 14.10 3.28 4.49
C GLY A 239 15.48 2.63 4.47
N ILE A 240 15.58 1.41 3.95
CA ILE A 240 16.84 0.72 3.68
C ILE A 240 16.98 0.56 2.15
N GLU A 241 18.15 0.88 1.61
CA GLU A 241 18.45 0.77 0.19
C GLU A 241 19.95 0.57 -0.02
N LEU A 242 20.34 -0.27 -0.97
CA LEU A 242 21.74 -0.54 -1.29
C LEU A 242 22.31 0.51 -2.25
N ASP A 243 21.51 0.94 -3.22
CA ASP A 243 21.92 1.81 -4.30
C ASP A 243 21.95 3.29 -3.85
N PRO A 244 23.14 3.94 -3.83
CA PRO A 244 23.26 5.35 -3.47
C PRO A 244 22.54 6.30 -4.42
N GLU A 245 22.31 5.93 -5.69
CA GLU A 245 21.54 6.75 -6.64
C GLU A 245 20.07 6.82 -6.21
N TYR A 246 19.48 5.67 -5.86
CA TYR A 246 18.09 5.61 -5.42
C TYR A 246 17.85 6.32 -4.09
N LEU A 247 18.81 6.20 -3.16
CA LEU A 247 18.86 7.00 -1.95
C LEU A 247 18.92 8.51 -2.24
N GLY A 248 19.72 8.91 -3.24
CA GLY A 248 19.77 10.29 -3.73
C GLY A 248 18.41 10.79 -4.21
N ILE A 249 17.71 9.99 -5.02
CA ILE A 249 16.36 10.31 -5.50
C ILE A 249 15.39 10.44 -4.30
N ALA A 250 15.40 9.47 -3.38
CA ALA A 250 14.53 9.47 -2.20
C ALA A 250 14.73 10.74 -1.35
N LYS A 251 16.00 11.10 -1.08
CA LYS A 251 16.36 12.31 -0.34
C LYS A 251 15.87 13.58 -1.04
N GLN A 252 16.10 13.72 -2.34
CA GLN A 252 15.65 14.90 -3.09
C GLN A 252 14.12 15.02 -3.08
N ARG A 253 13.40 13.90 -3.26
CA ARG A 253 11.94 13.88 -3.14
C ARG A 253 11.46 14.39 -1.79
N TYR A 254 12.09 13.93 -0.70
CA TYR A 254 11.74 14.35 0.65
C TYR A 254 12.05 15.83 0.89
N LEU A 255 13.25 16.29 0.54
CA LEU A 255 13.65 17.69 0.75
C LEU A 255 12.72 18.67 0.03
N THR A 256 12.38 18.39 -1.23
CA THR A 256 11.45 19.27 -1.96
C THR A 256 10.04 19.23 -1.35
N LEU A 257 9.56 18.08 -0.90
CA LEU A 257 8.27 17.99 -0.23
C LEU A 257 8.28 18.76 1.10
N ASP A 258 9.33 18.59 1.92
CA ASP A 258 9.46 19.27 3.21
C ASP A 258 9.51 20.79 3.02
N GLU A 259 10.22 21.29 2.00
CA GLU A 259 10.18 22.71 1.62
C GLU A 259 8.77 23.17 1.21
N GLU A 260 8.07 22.40 0.38
CA GLU A 260 6.69 22.68 -0.06
C GLU A 260 5.73 22.76 1.16
N LEU A 261 5.82 21.82 2.10
CA LEU A 261 5.00 21.79 3.32
C LEU A 261 5.30 22.97 4.26
N HIS A 262 6.57 23.33 4.45
CA HIS A 262 6.94 24.49 5.27
C HIS A 262 6.42 25.82 4.68
N VAL A 263 6.41 25.95 3.35
CA VAL A 263 5.83 27.13 2.69
C VAL A 263 4.32 27.19 2.92
N GLU A 264 3.61 26.07 2.80
CA GLU A 264 2.17 26.01 3.06
C GLU A 264 1.81 26.33 4.51
N GLU A 265 2.56 25.81 5.49
CA GLU A 265 2.36 26.11 6.91
C GLU A 265 2.53 27.61 7.20
N ARG A 266 3.59 28.21 6.66
CA ARG A 266 3.80 29.67 6.75
C ARG A 266 2.64 30.42 6.11
N ALA A 267 2.22 30.02 4.91
CA ALA A 267 1.10 30.67 4.22
C ALA A 267 -0.22 30.57 5.00
N LYS A 268 -0.50 29.42 5.65
CA LYS A 268 -1.65 29.24 6.55
C LYS A 268 -1.57 30.17 7.77
N SER A 269 -0.37 30.38 8.33
CA SER A 269 -0.14 31.30 9.45
C SER A 269 -0.43 32.77 9.11
N PHE A 270 -0.25 33.19 7.84
CA PHE A 270 -0.56 34.55 7.39
C PHE A 270 -2.02 34.76 6.95
N ARG A 271 -2.82 33.71 6.79
CA ARG A 271 -4.26 33.86 6.51
C ARG A 271 -4.97 34.30 7.79
N LYS A 272 -5.49 35.53 7.82
CA LYS A 272 -6.43 35.96 8.87
C LYS A 272 -7.59 34.96 8.94
N PRO A 273 -8.03 34.54 10.14
CA PRO A 273 -9.23 33.73 10.26
C PRO A 273 -10.38 34.46 9.58
N ALA A 274 -11.17 33.73 8.78
CA ALA A 274 -12.39 34.29 8.20
C ALA A 274 -13.24 34.88 9.35
N PRO A 275 -13.82 36.08 9.20
CA PRO A 275 -14.71 36.62 10.21
C PRO A 275 -15.81 35.58 10.46
N LEU A 276 -16.05 35.24 11.72
CA LEU A 276 -17.18 34.42 12.11
C LEU A 276 -18.43 35.13 11.57
N ALA A 277 -19.06 34.57 10.53
CA ALA A 277 -20.32 35.10 10.05
C ALA A 277 -21.30 35.04 11.22
N ALA A 278 -21.71 36.21 11.71
CA ALA A 278 -22.73 36.30 12.75
C ALA A 278 -23.94 35.49 12.26
N ARG A 279 -24.29 34.44 13.02
CA ARG A 279 -25.53 33.69 12.81
C ARG A 279 -26.69 34.66 13.00
N THR A 280 -27.20 35.24 11.92
CA THR A 280 -28.51 35.87 11.93
C THR A 280 -29.51 34.75 12.12
N LEU A 281 -30.06 34.61 13.33
CA LEU A 281 -31.20 33.75 13.61
C LEU A 281 -32.35 34.19 12.71
N LYS A 282 -32.61 33.44 11.63
CA LYS A 282 -33.83 33.60 10.84
C LYS A 282 -34.95 32.94 11.64
N ALA A 283 -35.93 33.74 12.07
CA ALA A 283 -37.12 33.25 12.75
C ALA A 283 -37.89 32.23 11.87
N PRO A 284 -38.60 31.25 12.46
CA PRO A 284 -39.39 30.31 11.69
C PRO A 284 -40.59 31.04 11.07
N SER A 285 -40.80 30.87 9.77
CA SER A 285 -42.01 31.32 9.07
C SER A 285 -43.20 30.41 9.41
N PRO A 286 -44.42 30.94 9.55
CA PRO A 286 -45.60 30.15 9.87
C PRO A 286 -46.06 29.31 8.67
N GLU A 287 -46.53 28.11 8.96
CA GLU A 287 -47.20 27.20 8.02
C GLU A 287 -48.58 27.74 7.59
N ALA A 288 -48.96 27.44 6.34
CA ALA A 288 -50.28 26.93 5.87
C ALA A 288 -50.44 27.14 4.35
N PRO A 289 -51.45 26.57 3.67
CA PRO A 289 -51.89 25.17 3.61
C PRO A 289 -51.84 24.64 2.15
N GLY A 290 -52.04 23.32 1.96
CA GLY A 290 -51.88 22.67 0.64
C GLY A 290 -53.04 22.83 -0.35
N LEU A 291 -52.79 22.49 -1.62
CA LEU A 291 -53.71 21.73 -2.50
C LEU A 291 -53.00 21.31 -3.82
N PHE A 292 -53.45 20.18 -4.34
CA PHE A 292 -53.07 19.40 -5.53
C PHE A 292 -52.80 20.20 -6.83
N ASP A 293 -51.85 19.73 -7.64
CA ASP A 293 -52.22 19.20 -8.98
C ASP A 293 -51.11 18.36 -9.63
N GLY A 294 -51.53 17.32 -10.36
CA GLY A 294 -50.70 16.20 -10.78
C GLY A 294 -49.99 16.36 -12.13
N ILE A 295 -48.96 15.53 -12.33
CA ILE A 295 -48.39 15.20 -13.65
C ILE A 295 -48.08 13.70 -13.68
N LYS A 296 -48.65 13.04 -14.68
CA LYS A 296 -48.50 11.62 -15.03
C LYS A 296 -47.08 11.31 -15.50
N THR A 297 -46.54 10.16 -15.11
CA THR A 297 -45.43 9.48 -15.80
C THR A 297 -45.91 8.12 -16.30
N PRO A 298 -45.72 7.76 -17.59
CA PRO A 298 -46.11 6.46 -18.11
C PRO A 298 -45.11 5.38 -17.70
N GLY A 299 -45.64 4.22 -17.31
CA GLY A 299 -44.89 3.03 -16.94
C GLY A 299 -44.31 2.29 -18.14
N LEU A 300 -43.23 1.56 -17.87
CA LEU A 300 -42.68 0.50 -18.72
C LEU A 300 -42.06 -0.54 -17.76
N PHE A 301 -42.80 -1.62 -17.52
CA PHE A 301 -42.41 -3.04 -17.61
C PHE A 301 -43.32 -3.90 -16.70
N PRO A 302 -43.75 -5.09 -17.18
CA PRO A 302 -44.90 -5.80 -16.64
C PRO A 302 -44.56 -6.74 -15.48
N ASP A 303 -45.53 -6.86 -14.57
CA ASP A 303 -45.62 -7.91 -13.55
C ASP A 303 -45.66 -9.30 -14.19
N ALA A 304 -44.87 -10.22 -13.64
CA ALA A 304 -45.08 -11.66 -13.77
C ALA A 304 -45.26 -12.23 -12.35
N GLY A 305 -46.40 -12.87 -12.14
CA GLY A 305 -46.91 -13.30 -10.84
C GLY A 305 -46.11 -14.41 -10.16
N GLY A 306 -46.38 -14.55 -8.86
CA GLY A 306 -46.03 -15.74 -8.08
C GLY A 306 -46.81 -16.97 -8.55
N PRO A 307 -46.38 -18.15 -8.10
CA PRO A 307 -47.17 -18.75 -7.03
C PRO A 307 -46.34 -19.39 -5.92
N ASP A 308 -47.06 -19.64 -4.82
CA ASP A 308 -46.70 -20.40 -3.64
C ASP A 308 -45.95 -21.71 -3.92
N GLY A 309 -44.98 -22.01 -3.06
CA GLY A 309 -44.32 -23.31 -2.99
C GLY A 309 -43.60 -23.48 -1.66
N LYS A 310 -44.25 -24.17 -0.72
CA LYS A 310 -43.61 -24.74 0.47
C LYS A 310 -42.46 -25.65 0.03
N SER A 311 -41.31 -25.54 0.70
CA SER A 311 -40.31 -26.61 0.74
C SER A 311 -39.86 -26.80 2.19
N ASP A 312 -40.26 -27.95 2.74
CA ASP A 312 -39.44 -28.69 3.69
C ASP A 312 -38.22 -29.20 2.91
N ASP A 313 -37.03 -29.16 3.51
CA ASP A 313 -36.08 -30.28 3.46
C ASP A 313 -34.84 -29.98 4.32
N ASP A 314 -34.64 -30.86 5.30
CA ASP A 314 -33.39 -31.07 6.04
C ASP A 314 -32.29 -31.52 5.06
N ASP A 315 -31.17 -30.79 4.99
CA ASP A 315 -29.95 -31.29 4.35
C ASP A 315 -28.77 -31.28 5.33
N LYS A 316 -28.46 -32.49 5.81
CA LYS A 316 -27.22 -32.83 6.52
C LYS A 316 -26.10 -32.98 5.49
N SER A 317 -25.23 -31.99 5.39
CA SER A 317 -23.97 -32.14 4.65
C SER A 317 -22.88 -32.77 5.54
N PRO A 318 -22.18 -33.83 5.09
CA PRO A 318 -21.07 -34.45 5.82
C PRO A 318 -19.78 -33.66 5.64
N GLN A 319 -18.95 -33.62 6.69
CA GLN A 319 -17.63 -33.00 6.66
C GLN A 319 -16.65 -33.78 5.75
N PRO A 320 -15.77 -33.11 4.98
CA PRO A 320 -14.72 -33.79 4.27
C PRO A 320 -13.55 -34.16 5.20
N THR A 321 -13.22 -35.45 5.19
CA THR A 321 -11.99 -36.03 5.72
C THR A 321 -10.76 -35.48 5.02
N LEU A 322 -9.77 -35.09 5.81
CA LEU A 322 -8.43 -34.68 5.38
C LEU A 322 -7.72 -35.82 4.64
N PHE A 323 -7.19 -35.51 3.46
CA PHE A 323 -6.03 -36.18 2.85
C PHE A 323 -4.85 -35.22 2.95
#